data_AF-E3NTX5-F1
#
_entry.id   AF-E3NTX5-F1
#
_cell.length_a   1.000
_cell.length_b   1.000
_cell.length_c   1.000
_cell.angle_alpha   90.00
_cell.angle_beta   90.00
_cell.angle_gamma   90.00
#
_symmetry.space_group_name_H-M   'P 1'
#
loop_
_entity.id
_entity.type
_entity.pdbx_description
1 polymer ?
#
loop_
_entity_poly.entity_id
_entity_poly.type
_entity_poly.pdbx_seq_one_letter_code
_entity_poly.pdbx_strand_id
1 'polypeptide(L)' 'MNVPFTLVDEALDKLFLKEAEENHLLNLAGHRSVGGMRASIYNAVPLEGVQALVNFMDDFAQRNG' A
#
# COMPACT_ATOMS: atom_id res chain seq x y z
N MET A 1 3.36 11.19 8.80
CA MET A 1 3.48 11.73 7.41
C MET A 1 2.59 10.90 6.49
N ASN A 2 2.10 11.46 5.38
CA ASN A 2 1.33 10.70 4.37
C ASN A 2 2.17 10.54 3.11
N VAL A 3 2.21 9.33 2.56
CA VAL A 3 2.92 8.98 1.33
C VAL A 3 1.89 8.45 0.34
N PRO A 4 1.35 9.30 -0.55
CA PRO A 4 0.51 8.84 -1.65
C PRO A 4 1.37 8.18 -2.73
N PHE A 5 0.86 7.12 -3.35
CA PHE A 5 1.50 6.44 -4.47
C PHE A 5 0.47 5.74 -5.35
N THR A 6 0.82 5.50 -6.60
CA THR A 6 -0.02 4.86 -7.61
C THR A 6 0.73 3.69 -8.23
N LEU A 7 0.01 2.67 -8.66
CA LEU A 7 0.58 1.63 -9.52
C LEU A 7 0.64 2.14 -10.96
N VAL A 8 1.45 1.47 -11.79
CA VAL A 8 1.49 1.76 -13.23
C VAL A 8 0.18 1.34 -13.90
N ASP A 9 -0.40 0.23 -13.46
CA ASP A 9 -1.71 -0.26 -13.90
C ASP A 9 -2.75 -0.11 -12.77
N GLU A 10 -3.67 0.84 -12.93
CA GLU A 10 -4.76 1.12 -11.98
C GLU A 10 -5.72 -0.08 -11.82
N ALA A 11 -5.76 -1.02 -12.77
CA ALA A 11 -6.57 -2.23 -12.64
C ALA A 11 -6.13 -3.09 -11.45
N LEU A 12 -4.87 -2.95 -11.01
CA LEU A 12 -4.28 -3.68 -9.89
C LEU A 12 -4.59 -3.06 -8.52
N ASP A 13 -5.07 -1.81 -8.44
CA ASP A 13 -5.28 -1.11 -7.15
C ASP A 13 -6.20 -1.89 -6.21
N LYS A 14 -7.29 -2.47 -6.73
CA LYS A 14 -8.23 -3.27 -5.92
C LYS A 14 -7.59 -4.54 -5.39
N LEU A 15 -6.74 -5.19 -6.20
CA LEU A 15 -6.04 -6.40 -5.81
C LEU A 15 -4.99 -6.08 -4.75
N PHE A 16 -4.20 -5.02 -4.95
CA PHE A 16 -3.21 -4.53 -4.00
C PHE A 16 -3.84 -4.27 -2.63
N LEU A 17 -4.95 -3.51 -2.59
CA LEU A 17 -5.62 -3.20 -1.33
C LEU A 17 -6.18 -4.44 -0.63
N LYS A 18 -6.74 -5.38 -1.39
CA LYS A 18 -7.25 -6.64 -0.84
C LYS A 18 -6.12 -7.50 -0.24
N GLU A 19 -5.05 -7.72 -0.99
CA GLU A 19 -3.93 -8.54 -0.51
C GLU A 19 -3.19 -7.85 0.65
N ALA A 20 -3.11 -6.51 0.64
CA ALA A 20 -2.56 -5.76 1.76
C ALA A 20 -3.38 -5.97 3.04
N GLU A 21 -4.72 -5.91 2.96
CA GLU A 21 -5.60 -6.21 4.10
C GLU A 21 -5.43 -7.64 4.60
N GLU A 22 -5.29 -8.62 3.70
CA GLU A 22 -4.98 -10.02 4.05
C GLU A 22 -3.63 -10.18 4.76
N ASN A 23 -2.67 -9.27 4.51
CA ASN A 23 -1.37 -9.19 5.18
C ASN A 23 -1.37 -8.23 6.39
N HIS A 24 -2.54 -7.83 6.90
CA HIS A 24 -2.71 -6.89 8.02
C HIS A 24 -2.16 -5.47 7.79
N LEU A 25 -1.95 -5.08 6.53
CA LEU A 25 -1.57 -3.73 6.12
C LEU A 25 -2.82 -2.89 5.82
N LEU A 26 -3.44 -2.41 6.89
CA LEU A 26 -4.76 -1.77 6.84
C LEU A 26 -4.70 -0.28 6.45
N ASN A 27 -5.83 0.23 5.96
CA ASN A 27 -6.06 1.67 5.69
C ASN A 27 -5.12 2.29 4.65
N LEU A 28 -4.72 1.52 3.63
CA LEU A 28 -3.87 1.99 2.53
C LEU A 28 -4.65 2.62 1.37
N ALA A 29 -5.98 2.57 1.36
CA ALA A 29 -6.77 3.17 0.28
C ALA A 29 -6.50 4.68 0.15
N GLY A 30 -6.18 5.11 -1.08
CA GLY A 30 -5.96 6.51 -1.41
C GLY A 30 -7.20 7.37 -1.28
N HIS A 31 -7.03 8.70 -1.39
CA HIS A 31 -8.17 9.60 -1.36
C HIS A 31 -9.00 9.43 -2.64
N ARG A 32 -10.34 9.42 -2.52
CA ARG A 32 -11.29 9.20 -3.63
C ARG A 32 -11.06 10.07 -4.87
N SER A 33 -10.46 11.25 -4.72
CA SER A 33 -10.21 12.18 -5.83
C SER A 33 -8.93 11.90 -6.60
N VAL A 34 -8.03 11.09 -6.05
CA VAL A 34 -6.71 10.79 -6.62
C VAL A 34 -6.59 9.30 -6.98
N GLY A 35 -7.35 8.42 -6.32
CA GLY A 35 -7.22 6.97 -6.49
C GLY A 35 -5.95 6.43 -5.82
N GLY A 36 -5.50 5.25 -6.26
CA GLY A 36 -4.28 4.62 -5.77
C GLY A 36 -4.27 4.35 -4.27
N MET A 37 -3.08 4.47 -3.69
CA MET A 37 -2.80 4.16 -2.30
C MET A 37 -2.20 5.33 -1.54
N ARG A 38 -2.32 5.28 -0.21
CA ARG A 38 -1.73 6.24 0.70
C ARG A 38 -1.27 5.56 1.99
N ALA A 39 0.03 5.49 2.21
CA ALA A 39 0.59 5.05 3.48
C ALA A 39 0.64 6.21 4.48
N SER A 40 -0.02 6.04 5.62
CA SER A 40 -0.05 7.04 6.70
C SER A 40 0.91 6.65 7.82
N ILE A 41 2.14 7.15 7.77
CA ILE A 41 3.26 6.81 8.66
C ILE A 41 3.46 7.90 9.73
N TYR A 42 2.52 8.00 10.69
CA TYR A 42 2.64 8.91 11.83
C TYR A 42 3.54 8.35 12.93
N ASN A 43 3.81 9.13 13.97
CA ASN A 43 4.76 8.77 15.04
C ASN A 43 4.48 7.43 15.74
N ALA A 44 3.22 6.97 15.75
CA ALA A 44 2.84 5.70 16.36
C ALA A 44 3.05 4.48 15.44
N VAL A 45 3.40 4.69 14.17
CA VAL A 45 3.69 3.60 13.24
C VAL A 45 5.13 3.15 13.46
N PRO A 46 5.37 1.89 13.87
CA PRO A 46 6.72 1.38 14.09
C PRO A 46 7.44 1.13 12.77
N LEU A 47 8.77 1.07 12.82
CA LEU A 47 9.60 0.83 11.63
C LEU A 47 9.27 -0.51 10.98
N GLU A 48 8.97 -1.52 11.79
CA GLU A 48 8.59 -2.86 11.36
C GLU A 48 7.31 -2.84 10.51
N GLY A 49 6.36 -1.94 10.81
CA GLY A 49 5.16 -1.77 10.00
C GLY A 49 5.47 -1.18 8.61
N VAL A 50 6.43 -0.24 8.55
CA VAL A 50 6.91 0.31 7.28
C VAL A 50 7.67 -0.77 6.49
N GLN A 51 8.51 -1.55 7.14
CA GLN A 51 9.26 -2.64 6.49
C GLN A 51 8.32 -3.72 5.96
N ALA A 52 7.26 -4.07 6.70
CA ALA A 52 6.24 -5.01 6.23
C ALA A 52 5.55 -4.50 4.97
N LEU A 53 5.21 -3.21 4.91
CA LEU A 53 4.66 -2.59 3.70
C LEU A 53 5.64 -2.65 2.52
N VAL A 54 6.91 -2.32 2.72
CA VAL A 54 7.93 -2.37 1.65
C VAL A 54 8.10 -3.79 1.12
N ASN A 55 8.23 -4.78 2.02
CA ASN A 55 8.38 -6.18 1.61
C ASN A 55 7.16 -6.69 0.83
N PHE A 56 5.95 -6.29 1.25
CA PHE A 56 4.72 -6.58 0.52
C PHE A 56 4.72 -5.93 -0.87
N MET A 57 5.15 -4.67 -0.99
CA MET A 57 5.22 -3.97 -2.27
C MET A 57 6.20 -4.65 -3.24
N ASP A 58 7.36 -5.10 -2.75
CA ASP A 58 8.35 -5.80 -3.57
C ASP A 58 7.82 -7.14 -4.08
N ASP A 59 7.18 -7.94 -3.21
CA ASP A 59 6.53 -9.20 -3.60
C ASP A 59 5.39 -8.98 -4.59
N PHE A 60 4.54 -7.99 -4.34
CA PHE A 60 3.43 -7.66 -5.23
C PHE A 60 3.93 -7.26 -6.62
N ALA A 61 4.98 -6.44 -6.69
CA ALA A 61 5.59 -6.02 -7.94
C ALA A 61 6.23 -7.19 -8.69
N GLN A 62 6.87 -8.15 -8.00
CA GLN A 62 7.44 -9.34 -8.65
C GLN A 62 6.37 -10.26 -9.25
N ARG A 63 5.18 -10.34 -8.64
CA ARG A 63 4.09 -11.19 -9.12
C ARG A 63 3.25 -10.57 -10.23
N ASN A 64 3.16 -9.24 -10.27
CA ASN A 64 2.21 -8.52 -11.12
C ASN A 64 2.86 -7.50 -12.08
N GLY A 65 4.19 -7.32 -12.04
CA GLY A 65 4.96 -6.45 -12.93
C GLY A 65 5.68 -7.24 -14.04
#